data_AF-A0A3A9JUH6-F1
#
_entry.id   AF-A0A3A9JUH6-F1
#
_cell.length_a   1.000
_cell.length_b   1.000
_cell.length_c   1.000
_cell.angle_alpha   90.00
_cell.angle_beta   90.00
_cell.angle_gamma   90.00
#
_symmetry.space_group_name_H-M   'P 1'
#
loop_
_entity.id
_entity.type
_entity.pdbx_description
1 polymer ?
#
loop_
_entity_poly.entity_id
_entity_poly.type
_entity_poly.pdbx_seq_one_letter_code
_entity_poly.pdbx_strand_id
1 'polypeptide(L)'
;MIKLFTHVAKCINNFIRVPPISPGPLEVILPVVIAKKEQSFLFSTVKPLPAVPKNIREIKPYVNQVNFNIMKNFVIFDLEISQDVFYVIDGRVMVQGFSDVFSDAIPVPGAREGMEVRADVEAEIFYNSSDSSIFEQVLVNMSLQLIEYRNIIL
;
A
#
# COMPACT_ATOMS: atom_id res chain seq x y z
N MET A 1 -38.20 -21.57 4.91
CA MET A 1 -36.94 -20.89 5.28
C MET A 1 -35.84 -21.48 4.40
N ILE A 2 -35.41 -20.76 3.36
CA ILE A 2 -34.38 -21.25 2.43
C ILE A 2 -33.04 -21.05 3.12
N LYS A 3 -32.30 -22.15 3.37
CA LYS A 3 -30.92 -22.06 3.85
C LYS A 3 -30.04 -21.62 2.68
N LEU A 4 -29.50 -20.41 2.75
CA LEU A 4 -28.45 -19.95 1.84
C LEU A 4 -27.14 -20.62 2.28
N PHE A 5 -26.56 -21.46 1.43
CA PHE A 5 -25.25 -22.06 1.69
C PHE A 5 -24.19 -21.32 0.87
N THR A 6 -23.23 -20.70 1.54
CA THR A 6 -22.02 -20.17 0.89
C THR A 6 -21.03 -21.30 0.73
N HIS A 7 -20.85 -21.80 -0.49
CA HIS A 7 -19.79 -22.75 -0.80
C HIS A 7 -18.54 -22.00 -1.26
N VAL A 8 -17.45 -22.12 -0.50
CA VAL A 8 -16.13 -21.62 -0.93
C VAL A 8 -15.53 -22.64 -1.89
N ALA A 9 -15.50 -22.32 -3.18
CA ALA A 9 -14.90 -23.16 -4.21
C ALA A 9 -13.51 -22.62 -4.59
N LYS A 10 -12.50 -23.49 -4.53
CA LYS A 10 -11.16 -23.16 -5.00
C LYS A 10 -11.10 -23.29 -6.52
N CYS A 11 -10.63 -22.25 -7.20
CA CYS A 11 -10.32 -22.32 -8.63
C CYS A 11 -9.09 -23.21 -8.84
N ILE A 12 -9.18 -24.22 -9.69
CA ILE A 12 -8.08 -25.11 -10.08
C ILE A 12 -8.01 -25.12 -11.60
N ASN A 13 -6.86 -24.76 -12.18
CA ASN A 13 -6.66 -24.71 -13.63
C ASN A 13 -7.71 -23.87 -14.37
N ASN A 14 -8.14 -22.73 -13.79
CA ASN A 14 -9.22 -21.87 -14.29
C ASN A 14 -10.63 -22.47 -14.25
N PHE A 15 -10.84 -23.60 -13.57
CA PHE A 15 -12.16 -24.19 -13.36
C PHE A 15 -12.60 -24.06 -11.91
N ILE A 16 -13.89 -23.82 -11.71
CA ILE A 16 -14.54 -23.82 -10.41
C ILE A 16 -15.41 -25.07 -10.36
N ARG A 17 -15.08 -26.00 -9.46
CA ARG A 17 -15.94 -27.16 -9.23
C ARG A 17 -17.14 -26.72 -8.42
N VAL A 18 -18.32 -26.89 -9.02
CA VAL A 18 -19.60 -26.59 -8.41
C VAL A 18 -20.25 -27.89 -7.90
N PRO A 19 -21.01 -27.86 -6.79
CA PRO A 19 -21.71 -29.04 -6.30
C PRO A 19 -22.67 -29.59 -7.37
N PRO A 20 -22.76 -30.92 -7.56
CA PRO A 20 -23.59 -31.52 -8.61
C PRO A 20 -25.10 -31.41 -8.36
N ILE A 21 -25.54 -31.08 -7.13
CA ILE A 21 -26.94 -30.90 -6.76
C ILE A 21 -27.07 -29.55 -6.07
N SER A 22 -27.56 -28.56 -6.80
CA SER A 22 -27.99 -27.27 -6.23
C SER A 22 -29.50 -27.16 -6.35
N PRO A 23 -30.23 -26.81 -5.26
CA PRO A 23 -31.69 -26.62 -5.31
C PRO A 23 -32.12 -25.34 -6.06
N GLY A 24 -31.19 -24.62 -6.70
CA GLY A 24 -31.45 -23.38 -7.45
C GLY A 24 -30.25 -22.93 -8.29
N PRO A 25 -30.38 -21.80 -9.02
CA PRO A 25 -29.28 -21.22 -9.79
C PRO A 25 -28.07 -20.99 -8.88
N LEU A 26 -26.88 -21.34 -9.35
CA LEU A 26 -25.67 -21.23 -8.56
C LEU A 26 -25.07 -19.84 -8.77
N GLU A 27 -24.95 -19.08 -7.69
CA GLU A 27 -24.29 -17.77 -7.70
C GLU A 27 -22.83 -17.93 -7.27
N VAL A 28 -21.92 -17.43 -8.12
CA VAL A 28 -20.48 -17.43 -7.86
C VAL A 28 -19.95 -16.01 -7.90
N ILE A 29 -19.24 -15.60 -6.84
CA ILE A 29 -18.54 -14.32 -6.79
C ILE A 29 -17.09 -14.53 -7.23
N LEU A 30 -16.69 -13.89 -8.33
CA LEU A 30 -15.32 -13.96 -8.85
C LEU A 30 -14.58 -12.63 -8.72
N PRO A 31 -13.32 -12.64 -8.25
CA PRO A 31 -12.45 -11.48 -8.36
C PRO A 31 -12.00 -11.31 -9.82
N VAL A 32 -12.26 -10.13 -10.38
CA VAL A 32 -11.82 -9.73 -11.71
C VAL A 32 -10.83 -8.59 -11.55
N VAL A 33 -9.60 -8.77 -12.06
CA VAL A 33 -8.62 -7.69 -12.10
C VAL A 33 -9.04 -6.70 -13.17
N ILE A 34 -9.43 -5.50 -12.75
CA ILE A 34 -9.87 -4.40 -13.61
C ILE A 34 -8.68 -3.63 -14.15
N ALA A 35 -7.68 -3.42 -13.30
CA ALA A 35 -6.47 -2.70 -13.68
C ALA A 35 -5.26 -3.23 -12.90
N LYS A 36 -4.09 -3.09 -13.51
CA LYS A 36 -2.79 -3.16 -12.85
C LYS A 36 -2.04 -1.88 -13.18
N LYS A 37 -1.35 -1.31 -12.20
CA LYS A 37 -0.60 -0.07 -12.41
C LYS A 37 0.61 -0.01 -11.50
N GLU A 38 1.71 0.46 -12.07
CA GLU A 38 2.95 0.77 -11.34
C GLU A 38 3.16 2.27 -11.42
N GLN A 39 3.40 2.91 -10.28
CA GLN A 39 3.64 4.35 -10.22
C GLN A 39 4.58 4.70 -9.07
N SER A 40 5.48 5.63 -9.32
CA SER A 40 6.38 6.19 -8.31
C SER A 40 5.93 7.58 -7.86
N PHE A 41 6.20 7.90 -6.60
CA PHE A 41 5.91 9.17 -5.96
C PHE A 41 7.17 9.72 -5.29
N LEU A 42 7.33 11.03 -5.31
CA LEU A 42 8.45 11.69 -4.64
C LEU A 42 7.91 12.73 -3.66
N PHE A 43 8.14 12.49 -2.38
CA PHE A 43 7.77 13.42 -1.32
C PHE A 43 9.01 14.08 -0.73
N SER A 44 8.87 15.30 -0.22
CA SER A 44 9.94 16.01 0.47
C SER A 44 9.54 16.30 1.90
N THR A 45 10.43 15.99 2.84
CA THR A 45 10.20 16.22 4.27
C THR A 45 11.48 16.67 4.96
N VAL A 46 11.35 17.24 6.15
CA VAL A 46 12.48 17.69 6.96
C VAL A 46 12.36 17.09 8.36
N LYS A 47 13.45 16.52 8.85
CA LYS A 47 13.55 15.90 10.17
C LYS A 47 14.48 16.68 11.09
N PRO A 48 13.95 17.26 12.19
CA PRO A 48 14.80 17.92 13.17
C PRO A 48 15.46 16.86 14.06
N LEU A 49 16.77 16.97 14.21
CA LEU A 49 17.55 16.27 15.21
C LEU A 49 17.72 17.14 16.46
N PRO A 50 17.82 16.54 17.65
CA PRO A 50 17.96 17.28 18.91
C PRO A 50 19.30 18.02 19.04
N ALA A 51 20.30 17.65 18.23
CA ALA A 51 21.59 18.32 18.16
C ALA A 51 22.25 18.07 16.80
N VAL A 52 23.24 18.90 16.45
CA VAL A 52 23.97 18.81 15.18
C VAL A 52 24.79 17.51 15.16
N PRO A 53 24.49 16.55 14.27
CA PRO A 53 25.23 15.31 14.16
C PRO A 53 26.60 15.57 13.50
N LYS A 54 27.61 14.81 13.93
CA LYS A 54 28.87 14.72 13.19
C LYS A 54 28.70 13.94 11.88
N ASN A 55 27.83 12.93 11.88
CA ASN A 55 27.52 12.08 10.72
C ASN A 55 26.19 11.33 10.94
N ILE A 56 25.43 11.09 9.88
CA ILE A 56 24.31 10.13 9.83
C ILE A 56 24.85 8.76 9.37
N ARG A 57 24.74 7.75 10.24
CA ARG A 57 25.24 6.39 9.95
C ARG A 57 24.29 5.64 9.02
N GLU A 58 23.01 5.72 9.31
CA GLU A 58 22.00 4.91 8.66
C GLU A 58 20.62 5.52 8.87
N ILE A 59 19.76 5.41 7.86
CA ILE A 59 18.34 5.69 7.95
C ILE A 59 17.63 4.43 7.47
N LYS A 60 16.76 3.86 8.31
CA LYS A 60 15.99 2.65 7.97
C LYS A 60 14.51 2.99 7.82
N PRO A 61 14.00 3.20 6.59
CA PRO A 61 12.58 3.33 6.37
C PRO A 61 11.88 1.98 6.46
N TYR A 62 10.64 1.99 6.93
CA TYR A 62 9.74 0.85 6.84
C TYR A 62 8.30 1.33 6.66
N VAL A 63 7.61 0.71 5.71
CA VAL A 63 6.19 0.97 5.43
C VAL A 63 5.36 0.30 6.53
N ASN A 64 4.61 1.08 7.30
CA ASN A 64 3.78 0.55 8.38
C ASN A 64 2.42 0.09 7.86
N GLN A 65 1.74 0.99 7.14
CA GLN A 65 0.40 0.77 6.63
C GLN A 65 0.13 1.63 5.41
N VAL A 66 -0.75 1.14 4.55
CA VAL A 66 -1.29 1.88 3.41
C VAL A 66 -2.79 1.71 3.40
N ASN A 67 -3.49 2.83 3.51
CA ASN A 67 -4.94 2.88 3.43
C ASN A 67 -5.34 3.35 2.04
N PHE A 68 -6.37 2.72 1.47
CA PHE A 68 -6.87 3.08 0.14
C PHE A 68 -8.31 3.54 0.19
N ASN A 69 -8.61 4.60 -0.54
CA ASN A 69 -9.96 5.06 -0.84
C ASN A 69 -10.14 5.13 -2.36
N ILE A 70 -11.21 4.52 -2.87
CA ILE A 70 -11.45 4.42 -4.31
C ILE A 70 -12.57 5.38 -4.67
N MET A 71 -12.24 6.37 -5.49
CA MET A 71 -13.18 7.29 -6.10
C MET A 71 -13.29 7.00 -7.59
N LYS A 72 -14.25 7.65 -8.26
CA LYS A 72 -14.42 7.50 -9.70
C LYS A 72 -13.12 7.81 -10.45
N ASN A 73 -12.54 6.79 -11.08
CA ASN A 73 -11.27 6.80 -11.83
C ASN A 73 -9.99 7.09 -11.02
N PHE A 74 -10.05 7.08 -9.69
CA PHE A 74 -8.89 7.35 -8.84
C PHE A 74 -8.83 6.39 -7.67
N VAL A 75 -7.61 6.00 -7.31
CA VAL A 75 -7.29 5.34 -6.05
C VAL A 75 -6.46 6.31 -5.24
N ILE A 76 -7.04 6.87 -4.19
CA ILE A 76 -6.35 7.72 -3.21
C ILE A 76 -5.71 6.79 -2.18
N PHE A 77 -4.49 7.11 -1.75
CA PHE A 77 -3.83 6.39 -0.69
C PHE A 77 -3.32 7.33 0.41
N ASP A 78 -3.31 6.81 1.64
CA ASP A 78 -2.58 7.36 2.77
C ASP A 78 -1.56 6.32 3.21
N LEU A 79 -0.27 6.66 3.11
CA LEU A 79 0.86 5.80 3.37
C LEU A 79 1.60 6.31 4.60
N GLU A 80 1.69 5.47 5.64
CA GLU A 80 2.50 5.75 6.81
C GLU A 80 3.87 5.08 6.69
N ILE A 81 4.92 5.88 6.69
CA ILE A 81 6.32 5.42 6.72
C ILE A 81 6.92 5.88 8.04
N SER A 82 7.41 4.91 8.82
CA SER A 82 8.29 5.17 9.94
C SER A 82 9.74 4.97 9.54
N GLN A 83 10.63 5.61 10.28
CA GLN A 83 12.06 5.45 10.10
C GLN A 83 12.81 5.63 11.41
N ASP A 84 13.92 4.91 11.53
CA ASP A 84 14.92 5.14 12.57
C ASP A 84 16.17 5.75 11.96
N VAL A 85 16.56 6.93 12.46
CA VAL A 85 17.78 7.63 12.07
C VAL A 85 18.86 7.35 13.11
N PHE A 86 19.95 6.72 12.68
CA PHE A 86 21.14 6.47 13.49
C PHE A 86 22.19 7.52 13.16
N TYR A 87 22.63 8.29 14.16
CA TYR A 87 23.57 9.40 13.96
C TYR A 87 24.60 9.49 15.08
N VAL A 88 25.72 10.17 14.84
CA VAL A 88 26.84 10.30 15.80
C VAL A 88 26.90 11.69 16.39
N ILE A 89 26.91 11.78 17.72
CA ILE A 89 27.21 13.00 18.49
C ILE A 89 28.30 12.69 19.51
N ASP A 90 29.35 13.49 19.54
CA ASP A 90 30.46 13.37 20.50
C ASP A 90 31.03 11.94 20.61
N GLY A 91 31.09 11.23 19.48
CA GLY A 91 31.61 9.86 19.40
C GLY A 91 30.64 8.76 19.83
N ARG A 92 29.39 9.10 20.22
CA ARG A 92 28.33 8.15 20.57
C ARG A 92 27.32 8.02 19.44
N VAL A 93 26.81 6.81 19.23
CA VAL A 93 25.69 6.56 18.32
C VAL A 93 24.39 6.83 19.07
N MET A 94 23.56 7.67 18.47
CA MET A 94 22.21 8.02 18.92
C MET A 94 21.20 7.47 17.91
N VAL A 95 19.97 7.26 18.37
CA VAL A 95 18.83 6.87 17.52
C VAL A 95 17.69 7.85 17.75
N GLN A 96 17.03 8.26 16.66
CA GLN A 96 15.81 9.05 16.71
C GLN A 96 14.81 8.46 15.71
N GLY A 97 13.62 8.12 16.21
CA GLY A 97 12.52 7.64 15.38
C GLY A 97 11.68 8.80 14.86
N PHE A 98 11.17 8.65 13.63
CA PHE A 98 10.20 9.53 13.00
C PHE A 98 9.11 8.72 12.31
N SER A 99 7.92 9.29 12.17
CA SER A 99 6.83 8.75 11.35
C SER A 99 6.17 9.87 10.58
N ASP A 100 5.89 9.63 9.30
CA ASP A 100 5.17 10.54 8.41
C ASP A 100 4.03 9.82 7.70
N VAL A 101 3.01 10.60 7.38
CA VAL A 101 1.92 10.18 6.51
C VAL A 101 2.03 10.94 5.19
N PHE A 102 2.08 10.21 4.09
CA PHE A 102 2.09 10.72 2.73
C PHE A 102 0.78 10.35 2.03
N SER A 103 0.17 11.31 1.36
CA SER A 103 -1.09 11.11 0.66
C SER A 103 -0.97 11.55 -0.79
N ASP A 104 -1.44 10.71 -1.71
CA ASP A 104 -1.57 11.06 -3.12
C ASP A 104 -2.66 10.20 -3.80
N ALA A 105 -2.88 10.40 -5.10
CA ALA A 105 -3.86 9.69 -5.90
C ALA A 105 -3.24 9.08 -7.15
N ILE A 106 -3.60 7.83 -7.40
CA ILE A 106 -3.28 7.11 -8.61
C ILE A 106 -4.48 7.18 -9.55
N PRO A 107 -4.37 7.80 -10.75
CA PRO A 107 -5.43 7.70 -11.74
C PRO A 107 -5.53 6.26 -12.27
N VAL A 108 -6.69 5.65 -12.11
CA VAL A 108 -7.00 4.28 -12.57
C VAL A 108 -8.35 4.32 -13.30
N PRO A 109 -8.37 4.41 -14.64
CA PRO A 109 -9.61 4.42 -15.40
C PRO A 109 -10.50 3.22 -15.07
N GLY A 110 -11.78 3.47 -14.78
CA GLY A 110 -12.74 2.43 -14.40
C GLY A 110 -12.80 2.15 -12.90
N ALA A 111 -11.96 2.78 -12.07
CA ALA A 111 -12.07 2.68 -10.62
C ALA A 111 -13.38 3.25 -10.09
N ARG A 112 -13.99 2.55 -9.14
CA ARG A 112 -15.22 2.94 -8.44
C ARG A 112 -15.26 2.36 -7.03
N GLU A 113 -16.06 3.01 -6.18
CA GLU A 113 -16.34 2.54 -4.82
C GLU A 113 -16.77 1.07 -4.80
N GLY A 114 -16.34 0.34 -3.76
CA GLY A 114 -16.63 -1.09 -3.58
C GLY A 114 -15.66 -2.05 -4.27
N MET A 115 -14.71 -1.56 -5.06
CA MET A 115 -13.57 -2.36 -5.53
C MET A 115 -12.55 -2.61 -4.41
N GLU A 116 -11.70 -3.61 -4.58
CA GLU A 116 -10.57 -3.91 -3.68
C GLU A 116 -9.27 -3.46 -4.34
N VAL A 117 -8.40 -2.83 -3.57
CA VAL A 117 -7.02 -2.53 -3.98
C VAL A 117 -6.09 -3.51 -3.29
N ARG A 118 -5.24 -4.17 -4.08
CA ARG A 118 -4.05 -4.87 -3.57
C ARG A 118 -2.84 -4.12 -4.06
N ALA A 119 -1.97 -3.73 -3.15
CA ALA A 119 -0.76 -3.01 -3.51
C ALA A 119 0.46 -3.63 -2.86
N ASP A 120 1.57 -3.59 -3.59
CA ASP A 120 2.91 -3.74 -3.05
C ASP A 120 3.58 -2.37 -3.05
N VAL A 121 4.26 -2.04 -1.96
CA VAL A 121 4.78 -0.69 -1.72
C VAL A 121 6.19 -0.77 -1.15
N GLU A 122 7.11 -0.12 -1.85
CA GLU A 122 8.51 0.02 -1.45
C GLU A 122 8.83 1.50 -1.27
N ALA A 123 9.65 1.81 -0.27
CA ALA A 123 10.08 3.17 0.03
C ALA A 123 11.60 3.27 0.16
N GLU A 124 12.17 4.26 -0.50
CA GLU A 124 13.58 4.62 -0.42
C GLU A 124 13.71 6.08 0.03
N ILE A 125 14.72 6.38 0.86
CA ILE A 125 14.98 7.73 1.35
C ILE A 125 16.34 8.19 0.86
N PHE A 126 16.35 9.28 0.10
CA PHE A 126 17.55 10.04 -0.22
C PHE A 126 17.60 11.26 0.69
N TYR A 127 18.77 11.61 1.22
CA TYR A 127 18.85 12.70 2.17
C TYR A 127 20.10 13.56 2.01
N ASN A 128 19.99 14.80 2.47
CA ASN A 128 21.10 15.67 2.79
C ASN A 128 20.90 16.19 4.21
N SER A 129 21.98 16.33 4.98
CA SER A 129 21.91 16.92 6.32
C SER A 129 22.61 18.28 6.37
N SER A 130 22.00 19.25 7.00
CA SER A 130 22.61 20.54 7.34
C SER A 130 22.22 20.92 8.75
N ASP A 131 23.20 21.37 9.54
CA ASP A 131 23.02 21.67 10.96
C ASP A 131 22.35 20.49 11.68
N SER A 132 21.29 20.75 12.44
CA SER A 132 20.50 19.73 13.14
C SER A 132 19.27 19.28 12.34
N SER A 133 19.31 19.35 11.00
CA SER A 133 18.18 19.00 10.15
C SER A 133 18.58 18.04 9.04
N ILE A 134 17.72 17.04 8.78
CA ILE A 134 17.82 16.14 7.64
C ILE A 134 16.73 16.52 6.64
N PHE A 135 17.14 16.81 5.41
CA PHE A 135 16.26 17.07 4.28
C PHE A 135 16.14 15.79 3.47
N GLU A 136 14.94 15.25 3.39
CA GLU A 136 14.68 13.93 2.82
C GLU A 136 13.83 14.05 1.55
N GLN A 137 14.19 13.25 0.56
CA GLN A 137 13.38 12.90 -0.59
C GLN A 137 12.96 11.44 -0.45
N VAL A 138 11.67 11.21 -0.22
CA VAL A 138 11.10 9.88 -0.04
C VAL A 138 10.54 9.41 -1.38
N LEU A 139 11.21 8.46 -2.01
CA LEU A 139 10.76 7.80 -3.23
C LEU A 139 9.90 6.60 -2.84
N VAL A 140 8.63 6.63 -3.22
CA VAL A 140 7.69 5.53 -2.99
C VAL A 140 7.36 4.88 -4.32
N ASN A 141 7.65 3.59 -4.46
CA ASN A 141 7.24 2.78 -5.60
C ASN A 141 6.03 1.94 -5.22
N MET A 142 4.93 2.07 -5.97
CA MET A 142 3.69 1.35 -5.71
C MET A 142 3.27 0.54 -6.92
N SER A 143 3.07 -0.77 -6.72
CA SER A 143 2.50 -1.70 -7.70
C SER A 143 1.10 -2.12 -7.25
N LEU A 144 0.06 -1.62 -7.90
CA LEU A 144 -1.34 -1.83 -7.52
C LEU A 144 -2.08 -2.77 -8.49
N GLN A 145 -3.02 -3.52 -7.94
CA GLN A 145 -4.05 -4.27 -8.64
C GLN A 145 -5.42 -3.84 -8.12
N LEU A 146 -6.30 -3.45 -9.03
CA LEU A 146 -7.67 -3.10 -8.72
C LEU A 146 -8.58 -4.27 -9.07
N ILE A 147 -9.35 -4.74 -8.10
CA ILE A 147 -10.14 -5.97 -8.19
C ILE A 147 -11.61 -5.62 -7.98
N GLU A 148 -12.46 -6.17 -8.84
CA GLU A 148 -13.90 -6.11 -8.71
C GLU A 148 -14.48 -7.51 -8.51
N TYR A 149 -15.40 -7.65 -7.57
CA TYR A 149 -16.11 -8.90 -7.35
C TYR A 149 -17.40 -8.91 -8.16
N ARG A 150 -17.51 -9.85 -9.10
CA ARG A 150 -18.68 -9.98 -9.98
C ARG A 150 -19.45 -11.25 -9.65
N ASN A 151 -20.77 -11.10 -9.56
CA ASN A 151 -21.69 -12.24 -9.54
C ASN A 151 -21.81 -12.82 -10.94
N ILE A 152 -21.61 -14.13 -11.03
CA ILE A 152 -21.92 -14.93 -12.20
C ILE A 152 -22.99 -15.93 -11.79
N ILE A 153 -24.07 -15.96 -12.57
CA ILE A 153 -25.13 -16.96 -12.45
C ILE A 153 -24.79 -18.05 -13.46
N LEU A 154 -24.62 -19.28 -12.97
CA LEU A 154 -24.36 -20.47 -13.78
C LEU A 154 -25.65 -21.26 -14.05
#